data_AF-A0A2Z6S5B5-F1
#
_entry.id   AF-A0A2Z6S5B5-F1
#
_cell.length_a   1.000
_cell.length_b   1.000
_cell.length_c   1.000
_cell.angle_alpha   90.00
_cell.angle_beta   90.00
_cell.angle_gamma   90.00
#
_symmetry.space_group_name_H-M   'P 1'
#
loop_
_entity.id
_entity.type
_entity.pdbx_description
1 polymer ?
#
loop_
_entity_poly.entity_id
_entity_poly.type
_entity_poly.pdbx_seq_one_letter_code
_entity_poly.pdbx_strand_id
1 'polypeptide(L)'
;MHHLDLDLFPYMIEFTHNLLKNQRGNALIEKMDTRLATILRHHGLKIFHNRLADLARFTILEYQNMMQVMPFVLDGLLEGRLDSKLIGLYLKWNDMYIKSRKSAFTEIELDDFEKLMKSWAKDFILIGSYSDNQCQYPKLHHFLYHMIPTIKNYGSPNGYAEINFTRINELKIREGSSEIIDGLEDFLEAYEYLKII
;
A
#
# COMPACT_ATOMS: atom_id res chain seq x y z
N MET A 1 4.63 17.41 8.98
CA MET A 1 3.70 16.29 8.75
C MET A 1 2.97 16.61 7.46
N HIS A 2 3.43 16.08 6.32
CA HIS A 2 3.08 16.67 5.03
C HIS A 2 1.87 15.98 4.39
N HIS A 3 0.85 16.80 4.18
CA HIS A 3 -0.45 16.62 3.52
C HIS A 3 -0.47 15.73 2.25
N LEU A 4 0.69 15.43 1.66
CA LEU A 4 0.85 14.71 0.40
C LEU A 4 0.77 13.18 0.54
N ASP A 5 1.22 12.61 1.66
CA ASP A 5 1.33 11.15 1.84
C ASP A 5 0.09 10.51 2.49
N LEU A 6 -0.68 11.29 3.26
CA LEU A 6 -1.76 10.76 4.11
C LEU A 6 -3.15 10.85 3.50
N ASP A 7 -3.40 11.62 2.44
CA ASP A 7 -4.77 11.78 1.90
C ASP A 7 -5.14 10.74 0.83
N LEU A 8 -4.14 10.16 0.16
CA LEU A 8 -4.36 9.18 -0.92
C LEU A 8 -4.41 7.74 -0.40
N PHE A 9 -3.65 7.40 0.63
CA PHE A 9 -3.69 6.05 1.20
C PHE A 9 -5.04 5.68 1.85
N PRO A 10 -5.69 6.54 2.67
CA PRO A 10 -7.06 6.27 3.14
C PRO A 10 -8.03 6.08 2.00
N TYR A 11 -7.82 6.84 0.91
CA TYR A 11 -8.62 6.71 -0.28
C TYR A 11 -8.38 5.36 -1.00
N MET A 12 -7.15 4.83 -1.04
CA MET A 12 -6.88 3.46 -1.52
C MET A 12 -7.62 2.40 -0.70
N ILE A 13 -7.68 2.58 0.61
CA ILE A 13 -8.34 1.65 1.53
C ILE A 13 -9.86 1.69 1.31
N GLU A 14 -10.44 2.88 1.23
CA GLU A 14 -11.86 3.07 0.92
C GLU A 14 -12.21 2.48 -0.47
N PHE A 15 -11.36 2.74 -1.46
CA PHE A 15 -11.46 2.17 -2.79
C PHE A 15 -11.49 0.63 -2.74
N THR A 16 -10.58 0.03 -1.98
CA THR A 16 -10.46 -1.42 -1.84
C THR A 16 -11.68 -2.01 -1.15
N HIS A 17 -12.16 -1.37 -0.09
CA HIS A 17 -13.39 -1.78 0.59
C HIS A 17 -14.59 -1.77 -0.37
N ASN A 18 -14.74 -0.73 -1.19
CA ASN A 18 -15.81 -0.68 -2.19
C ASN A 18 -15.64 -1.73 -3.29
N LEU A 19 -14.41 -1.95 -3.77
CA LEU A 19 -14.12 -3.02 -4.73
C LEU A 19 -14.52 -4.40 -4.19
N LEU A 20 -14.09 -4.75 -2.97
CA LEU A 20 -14.43 -6.03 -2.34
C LEU A 20 -15.95 -6.20 -2.17
N LYS A 21 -16.64 -5.14 -1.75
CA LYS A 21 -18.10 -5.13 -1.61
C LYS A 21 -18.80 -5.35 -2.96
N ASN A 22 -18.30 -4.76 -4.05
CA ASN A 22 -18.86 -4.95 -5.38
C ASN A 22 -18.64 -6.37 -5.93
N GLN A 23 -17.53 -7.04 -5.57
CA GLN A 23 -17.20 -8.37 -6.10
C GLN A 23 -18.05 -9.48 -5.46
N ARG A 24 -18.08 -9.57 -4.12
CA ARG A 24 -18.81 -10.64 -3.40
C ARG A 24 -19.53 -10.15 -2.14
N GLY A 25 -19.83 -8.85 -2.06
CA GLY A 25 -20.56 -8.27 -0.94
C GLY A 25 -19.77 -8.29 0.37
N ASN A 26 -20.52 -8.34 1.48
CA ASN A 26 -19.96 -8.20 2.83
C ASN A 26 -19.04 -9.37 3.24
N ALA A 27 -19.14 -10.54 2.60
CA ALA A 27 -18.32 -11.70 2.94
C ALA A 27 -16.82 -11.44 2.78
N LEU A 28 -16.41 -10.71 1.74
CA LEU A 28 -15.01 -10.34 1.55
C LEU A 28 -14.56 -9.25 2.53
N ILE A 29 -15.45 -8.34 2.91
CA ILE A 29 -15.18 -7.32 3.92
C ILE A 29 -14.95 -7.96 5.29
N GLU A 30 -15.83 -8.88 5.69
CA GLU A 30 -15.70 -9.61 6.95
C GLU A 30 -14.42 -10.44 6.99
N LYS A 31 -14.03 -11.07 5.88
CA LYS A 31 -12.76 -11.81 5.75
C LYS A 31 -11.55 -10.87 5.86
N MET A 32 -11.59 -9.71 5.19
CA MET A 32 -10.56 -8.68 5.29
C MET A 32 -10.41 -8.18 6.73
N ASP A 33 -11.51 -7.81 7.38
CA ASP A 33 -11.54 -7.31 8.75
C ASP A 33 -11.03 -8.36 9.74
N THR A 34 -11.40 -9.63 9.54
CA THR A 34 -10.93 -10.75 10.37
C THR A 34 -9.42 -10.93 10.23
N ARG A 35 -8.88 -10.92 9.00
CA ARG A 35 -7.44 -11.03 8.75
C ARG A 35 -6.68 -9.86 9.35
N LEU A 36 -7.18 -8.64 9.18
CA LEU A 36 -6.60 -7.44 9.75
C LEU A 36 -6.55 -7.52 11.28
N ALA A 37 -7.66 -7.89 11.93
CA ALA A 37 -7.73 -8.05 13.38
C ALA A 37 -6.77 -9.12 13.91
N THR A 38 -6.63 -10.25 13.20
CA THR A 38 -5.71 -11.33 13.56
C THR A 38 -4.26 -10.85 13.50
N ILE A 39 -3.82 -10.25 12.39
CA ILE A 39 -2.44 -9.77 12.23
C ILE A 39 -2.10 -8.75 13.33
N LEU A 40 -3.00 -7.79 13.59
CA LEU A 40 -2.78 -6.76 14.61
C LEU A 40 -2.63 -7.35 16.02
N ARG A 41 -3.45 -8.36 16.38
CA ARG A 41 -3.38 -9.04 17.69
C ARG A 41 -2.05 -9.74 17.89
N HIS A 42 -1.53 -10.41 16.87
CA HIS A 42 -0.28 -11.17 16.98
C HIS A 42 0.97 -10.28 17.03
N HIS A 43 0.90 -9.08 16.45
CA HIS A 43 2.11 -8.26 16.24
C HIS A 43 2.32 -7.16 17.30
N GLY A 44 1.43 -7.04 18.28
CA GLY A 44 1.47 -5.94 19.26
C GLY A 44 1.38 -4.55 18.60
N LEU A 45 0.97 -4.51 17.33
CA LEU A 45 0.63 -3.29 16.63
C LEU A 45 -0.60 -2.72 17.33
N LYS A 46 -0.63 -1.40 17.57
CA LYS A 46 -1.80 -0.77 18.20
C LYS A 46 -3.05 -1.26 17.48
N ILE A 47 -3.93 -1.90 18.24
CA ILE A 47 -5.28 -2.23 17.80
C ILE A 47 -5.85 -0.91 17.30
N PHE A 48 -6.28 -0.85 16.05
CA PHE A 48 -7.06 0.29 15.58
C PHE A 48 -8.31 0.32 16.46
N HIS A 49 -8.27 1.11 17.53
CA HIS A 49 -9.37 1.22 18.49
C HIS A 49 -10.64 1.71 17.79
N ASN A 50 -10.45 2.31 16.61
CA ASN A 50 -11.48 2.69 15.70
C ASN A 50 -11.33 1.84 14.42
N ARG A 51 -12.40 1.19 13.98
CA ARG A 51 -12.46 0.40 12.73
C ARG A 51 -12.02 1.24 11.51
N LEU A 52 -11.89 0.62 10.33
CA LEU A 52 -11.61 1.31 9.05
C LEU A 52 -12.49 2.56 8.78
N ALA A 53 -13.63 2.70 9.45
CA ALA A 53 -14.50 3.87 9.42
C ALA A 53 -13.86 5.18 9.94
N ASP A 54 -12.76 5.12 10.69
CA ASP A 54 -12.12 6.26 11.36
C ASP A 54 -10.68 6.50 10.89
N LEU A 55 -10.38 6.14 9.63
CA LEU A 55 -9.05 6.35 9.03
C LEU A 55 -8.52 7.77 9.28
N ALA A 56 -9.37 8.79 9.23
CA ALA A 56 -9.00 10.19 9.49
C ALA A 56 -8.38 10.47 10.88
N ARG A 57 -8.48 9.52 11.83
CA ARG A 57 -7.95 9.65 13.20
C ARG A 57 -6.68 8.84 13.44
N PHE A 58 -6.15 8.16 12.42
CA PHE A 58 -4.96 7.34 12.55
C PHE A 58 -3.72 8.20 12.80
N THR A 59 -2.89 7.77 13.75
CA THR A 59 -1.54 8.28 13.92
C THR A 59 -0.66 7.88 12.74
N ILE A 60 0.46 8.60 12.54
CA ILE A 60 1.43 8.28 11.47
C ILE A 60 1.91 6.83 11.57
N LEU A 61 2.16 6.34 12.79
CA LEU A 61 2.60 4.96 13.03
C LEU A 61 1.53 3.93 12.66
N GLU A 62 0.26 4.24 12.95
CA GLU A 62 -0.88 3.39 12.57
C GLU A 62 -1.02 3.29 11.05
N TYR A 63 -0.82 4.39 10.31
CA TYR A 63 -0.78 4.36 8.85
C TYR A 63 0.38 3.52 8.31
N GLN A 64 1.58 3.66 8.88
CA GLN A 64 2.75 2.86 8.47
C GLN A 64 2.51 1.37 8.67
N ASN A 65 1.99 1.00 9.84
CA ASN A 65 1.64 -0.38 10.13
C ASN A 65 0.58 -0.90 9.15
N MET A 66 -0.41 -0.07 8.80
CA MET A 66 -1.45 -0.46 7.85
C MET A 66 -0.87 -0.65 6.44
N MET A 67 -0.06 0.29 5.93
CA MET A 67 0.65 0.16 4.64
C MET A 67 1.40 -1.16 4.55
N GLN A 68 2.08 -1.54 5.63
CA GLN A 68 2.85 -2.78 5.72
C GLN A 68 1.99 -4.05 5.68
N VAL A 69 0.87 -4.09 6.40
CA VAL A 69 0.07 -5.32 6.53
C VAL A 69 -0.94 -5.52 5.40
N MET A 70 -1.37 -4.45 4.71
CA MET A 70 -2.43 -4.53 3.70
C MET A 70 -2.17 -5.54 2.57
N PRO A 71 -0.97 -5.64 1.96
CA PRO A 71 -0.71 -6.68 0.96
C PRO A 71 -1.04 -8.10 1.45
N PHE A 72 -0.66 -8.42 2.70
CA PHE A 72 -0.91 -9.73 3.31
C PHE A 72 -2.39 -9.95 3.66
N VAL A 73 -3.08 -8.88 4.09
CA VAL A 73 -4.51 -8.95 4.37
C VAL A 73 -5.29 -9.28 3.09
N LEU A 74 -4.89 -8.68 1.97
CA LEU A 74 -5.56 -8.79 0.68
C LEU A 74 -5.21 -10.07 -0.09
N ASP A 75 -4.07 -10.69 0.21
CA ASP A 75 -3.58 -11.87 -0.51
C ASP A 75 -4.58 -13.04 -0.52
N GLY A 76 -5.04 -13.44 -1.70
CA GLY A 76 -6.07 -14.48 -1.86
C GLY A 76 -7.43 -14.09 -1.26
N LEU A 77 -7.76 -12.80 -1.16
CA LEU A 77 -9.14 -12.35 -0.94
C LEU A 77 -9.94 -12.37 -2.23
N LEU A 78 -9.33 -11.94 -3.34
CA LEU A 78 -9.93 -11.94 -4.67
C LEU A 78 -9.41 -13.13 -5.47
N GLU A 79 -9.92 -13.29 -6.70
CA GLU A 79 -9.53 -14.39 -7.57
C GLU A 79 -8.76 -13.90 -8.80
N GLY A 80 -7.78 -14.70 -9.21
CA GLY A 80 -7.05 -14.54 -10.46
C GLY A 80 -6.33 -13.20 -10.58
N ARG A 81 -6.43 -12.60 -11.78
CA ARG A 81 -5.64 -11.40 -12.13
C ARG A 81 -6.00 -10.16 -11.32
N LEU A 82 -7.22 -10.07 -10.76
CA LEU A 82 -7.62 -8.91 -9.98
C LEU A 82 -6.94 -8.89 -8.61
N ASP A 83 -6.76 -10.07 -8.01
CA ASP A 83 -6.07 -10.24 -6.73
C ASP A 83 -4.61 -9.78 -6.81
N SER A 84 -3.85 -10.34 -7.75
CA SER A 84 -2.44 -9.99 -7.94
C SER A 84 -2.22 -8.51 -8.31
N LYS A 85 -3.13 -7.92 -9.11
CA LYS A 85 -3.11 -6.49 -9.42
C LYS A 85 -3.35 -5.63 -8.17
N LEU A 86 -4.33 -5.99 -7.35
CA LEU A 86 -4.65 -5.26 -6.14
C LEU A 86 -3.48 -5.33 -5.13
N ILE A 87 -2.89 -6.51 -4.92
CA ILE A 87 -1.70 -6.67 -4.07
C ILE A 87 -0.53 -5.83 -4.62
N GLY A 88 -0.26 -5.92 -5.93
CA GLY A 88 0.78 -5.14 -6.59
C GLY A 88 0.60 -3.64 -6.46
N LEU A 89 -0.65 -3.15 -6.46
CA LEU A 89 -0.97 -1.75 -6.23
C LEU A 89 -0.54 -1.26 -4.84
N TYR A 90 -0.76 -2.06 -3.79
CA TYR A 90 -0.32 -1.74 -2.43
C TYR A 90 1.21 -1.85 -2.27
N LEU A 91 1.84 -2.82 -2.92
CA LEU A 91 3.30 -2.95 -2.90
C LEU A 91 3.98 -1.74 -3.57
N LYS A 92 3.48 -1.29 -4.72
CA LYS A 92 3.96 -0.07 -5.39
C LYS A 92 3.73 1.17 -4.52
N TRP A 93 2.60 1.25 -3.82
CA TRP A 93 2.37 2.33 -2.85
C TRP A 93 3.41 2.34 -1.74
N ASN A 94 3.74 1.18 -1.18
CA ASN A 94 4.76 1.05 -0.14
C ASN A 94 6.14 1.46 -0.64
N ASP A 95 6.51 1.09 -1.87
CA ASP A 95 7.77 1.51 -2.49
C ASP A 95 7.81 3.03 -2.72
N MET A 96 6.72 3.61 -3.24
CA MET A 96 6.59 5.06 -3.36
C MET A 96 6.71 5.77 -2.01
N TYR A 97 6.07 5.23 -0.97
CA TYR A 97 6.13 5.77 0.38
C TYR A 97 7.55 5.71 0.94
N ILE A 98 8.29 4.62 0.75
CA ILE A 98 9.71 4.54 1.16
C ILE A 98 10.54 5.60 0.43
N LYS A 99 10.37 5.72 -0.88
CA LYS A 99 11.12 6.68 -1.70
C LYS A 99 10.81 8.12 -1.31
N SER A 100 9.53 8.46 -1.05
CA SER A 100 9.11 9.82 -0.68
C SER A 100 9.72 10.32 0.64
N ARG A 101 10.24 9.40 1.47
CA ARG A 101 10.87 9.69 2.77
C ARG A 101 12.35 10.03 2.67
N LYS A 102 12.96 9.91 1.50
CA LYS A 102 14.36 10.30 1.30
C LYS A 102 14.52 11.80 1.56
N SER A 103 15.54 12.21 2.30
CA SER A 103 15.75 13.62 2.68
C SER A 103 16.12 14.52 1.50
N ALA A 104 16.71 13.95 0.45
CA ALA A 104 17.09 14.65 -0.77
C ALA A 104 17.05 13.69 -1.96
N PHE A 105 16.68 14.20 -3.13
CA PHE A 105 16.64 13.45 -4.38
C PHE A 105 17.63 14.00 -5.39
N THR A 106 18.24 13.12 -6.17
CA THR A 106 18.87 13.50 -7.44
C THR A 106 17.80 13.62 -8.54
N GLU A 107 18.13 14.27 -9.65
CA GLU A 107 17.20 14.37 -10.80
C GLU A 107 16.80 13.00 -11.36
N ILE A 108 17.74 12.04 -11.40
CA ILE A 108 17.46 10.66 -11.86
C ILE A 108 16.48 9.97 -10.91
N GLU A 109 16.67 10.13 -9.59
CA GLU A 109 15.77 9.54 -8.61
C GLU A 109 14.38 10.17 -8.64
N LEU A 110 14.27 11.47 -8.97
CA LEU A 110 12.99 12.12 -9.19
C LEU A 110 12.29 11.59 -10.44
N ASP A 111 13.03 11.37 -11.54
CA ASP A 111 12.48 10.79 -12.76
C ASP A 111 11.99 9.35 -12.54
N ASP A 112 12.76 8.54 -11.80
CA ASP A 112 12.36 7.18 -11.41
C ASP A 112 11.15 7.18 -10.48
N PHE A 113 11.10 8.12 -9.53
CA PHE A 113 9.95 8.28 -8.65
C PHE A 113 8.69 8.70 -9.45
N GLU A 114 8.83 9.64 -10.40
CA GLU A 114 7.74 10.06 -11.27
C GLU A 114 7.23 8.90 -12.15
N LYS A 115 8.12 8.08 -12.71
CA LYS A 115 7.76 6.87 -13.47
C LYS A 115 6.99 5.88 -12.61
N LEU A 116 7.44 5.66 -11.37
CA LEU A 116 6.75 4.78 -10.43
C LEU A 116 5.35 5.31 -10.09
N MET A 117 5.21 6.61 -9.83
CA MET A 117 3.91 7.25 -9.60
C MET A 117 2.95 7.09 -10.77
N LYS A 118 3.44 7.32 -12.00
CA LYS A 118 2.63 7.13 -13.23
C LYS A 118 2.24 5.67 -13.43
N SER A 119 3.15 4.73 -13.14
CA SER A 119 2.89 3.29 -13.20
C SER A 119 1.82 2.87 -12.20
N TRP A 120 1.96 3.29 -10.95
CA TRP A 120 0.97 3.05 -9.89
C TRP A 120 -0.40 3.65 -10.26
N ALA A 121 -0.45 4.88 -10.76
CA ALA A 121 -1.71 5.52 -11.14
C ALA A 121 -2.43 4.81 -12.30
N LYS A 122 -1.67 4.28 -13.28
CA LYS A 122 -2.24 3.46 -14.36
C LYS A 122 -2.90 2.21 -13.81
N ASP A 123 -2.23 1.50 -12.89
CA ASP A 123 -2.81 0.32 -12.24
C ASP A 123 -4.03 0.69 -11.39
N PHE A 124 -3.96 1.81 -10.66
CA PHE A 124 -5.06 2.29 -9.84
C PHE A 124 -6.31 2.56 -10.68
N ILE A 125 -6.17 3.26 -11.81
CA ILE A 125 -7.27 3.53 -12.75
C ILE A 125 -7.79 2.23 -13.38
N LEU A 126 -6.89 1.31 -13.74
CA LEU A 126 -7.27 0.03 -14.34
C LEU A 126 -8.03 -0.86 -13.36
N ILE A 127 -7.66 -0.88 -12.08
CA ILE A 127 -8.43 -1.59 -11.05
C ILE A 127 -9.74 -0.84 -10.80
N GLY A 128 -9.71 0.50 -10.86
CA GLY A 128 -10.88 1.36 -10.73
C GLY A 128 -12.00 1.06 -11.70
N SER A 129 -11.70 0.62 -12.93
CA SER A 129 -12.74 0.20 -13.88
C SER A 129 -13.54 -1.04 -13.46
N TYR A 130 -13.08 -1.77 -12.43
CA TYR A 130 -13.82 -2.90 -11.84
C TYR A 130 -14.70 -2.47 -10.64
N SER A 131 -14.73 -1.18 -10.31
CA SER A 131 -15.56 -0.60 -9.24
C SER A 131 -16.51 0.44 -9.82
N ASP A 132 -17.70 0.56 -9.24
CA ASP A 132 -18.69 1.57 -9.66
C ASP A 132 -18.33 2.99 -9.18
N ASN A 133 -17.27 3.10 -8.36
CA ASN A 133 -16.78 4.37 -7.85
C ASN A 133 -15.82 5.00 -8.84
N GLN A 134 -16.17 6.21 -9.29
CA GLN A 134 -15.26 7.08 -10.01
C GLN A 134 -14.04 7.34 -9.12
N CYS A 135 -12.85 7.03 -9.63
CA CYS A 135 -11.62 7.34 -8.92
C CYS A 135 -11.64 8.82 -8.48
N GLN A 136 -11.17 9.18 -7.28
CA GLN A 136 -11.04 10.59 -6.87
C GLN A 136 -9.96 11.28 -7.70
N TYR A 137 -10.32 11.66 -8.93
CA TYR A 137 -9.46 12.30 -9.92
C TYR A 137 -8.76 13.55 -9.39
N PRO A 138 -9.36 14.40 -8.53
CA PRO A 138 -8.65 15.56 -7.99
C PRO A 138 -7.44 15.21 -7.13
N LYS A 139 -7.54 14.20 -6.25
CA LYS A 139 -6.40 13.76 -5.41
C LYS A 139 -5.33 13.09 -6.24
N LEU A 140 -5.75 12.24 -7.19
CA LEU A 140 -4.83 11.58 -8.13
C LEU A 140 -4.13 12.60 -9.04
N HIS A 141 -4.85 13.62 -9.51
CA HIS A 141 -4.29 14.72 -10.29
C HIS A 141 -3.28 15.53 -9.47
N HIS A 142 -3.63 15.86 -8.23
CA HIS A 142 -2.71 16.55 -7.33
C HIS A 142 -1.40 15.75 -7.15
N PHE A 143 -1.53 14.47 -6.83
CA PHE A 143 -0.41 13.55 -6.68
C PHE A 143 0.47 13.52 -7.93
N LEU A 144 -0.12 13.26 -9.11
CA LEU A 144 0.64 13.09 -10.35
C LEU A 144 1.32 14.36 -10.87
N TYR A 145 0.67 15.52 -10.75
CA TYR A 145 1.14 16.74 -11.41
C TYR A 145 1.86 17.71 -10.48
N HIS A 146 1.62 17.63 -9.18
CA HIS A 146 2.17 18.61 -8.23
C HIS A 146 3.21 18.03 -7.27
N MET A 147 3.34 16.71 -7.13
CA MET A 147 4.32 16.13 -6.21
C MET A 147 5.77 16.40 -6.62
N ILE A 148 6.17 16.04 -7.85
CA ILE A 148 7.55 16.25 -8.32
C ILE A 148 7.93 17.73 -8.34
N PRO A 149 7.10 18.66 -8.87
CA PRO A 149 7.39 20.08 -8.77
C PRO A 149 7.52 20.58 -7.32
N THR A 150 6.69 20.07 -6.40
CA THR A 150 6.79 20.42 -4.98
C THR A 150 8.13 19.98 -4.39
N ILE A 151 8.56 18.75 -4.66
CA ILE A 151 9.86 18.24 -4.18
C ILE A 151 11.02 19.06 -4.76
N LYS A 152 10.96 19.44 -6.04
CA LYS A 152 11.99 20.27 -6.69
C LYS A 152 12.07 21.68 -6.10
N ASN A 153 10.93 22.30 -5.82
CA ASN A 153 10.87 23.70 -5.38
C ASN A 153 11.10 23.86 -3.87
N TYR A 154 10.72 22.87 -3.07
CA TYR A 154 10.69 22.98 -1.60
C TYR A 154 11.52 21.91 -0.88
N GLY A 155 12.17 21.00 -1.62
CA GLY A 155 12.87 19.85 -1.07
C GLY A 155 11.93 18.70 -0.69
N SER A 156 12.51 17.60 -0.22
CA SER A 156 11.70 16.47 0.26
C SER A 156 10.81 16.93 1.42
N PRO A 157 9.52 16.52 1.44
CA PRO A 157 8.63 16.82 2.55
C PRO A 157 9.16 16.28 3.90
N ASN A 158 10.13 15.37 3.92
CA ASN A 158 10.52 14.68 5.14
C ASN A 158 12.03 14.70 5.42
N GLY A 159 12.39 15.40 6.50
CA GLY A 159 13.47 15.02 7.39
C GLY A 159 12.87 14.30 8.62
N TYR A 160 13.50 13.18 9.04
CA TYR A 160 13.20 12.36 10.23
C TYR A 160 12.00 11.39 10.21
N ALA A 161 12.36 10.11 10.05
CA ALA A 161 12.09 8.94 10.91
C ALA A 161 12.31 7.69 10.04
N GLU A 162 13.32 6.87 10.35
CA GLU A 162 13.59 5.60 9.67
C GLU A 162 12.42 4.63 9.88
N ILE A 163 11.87 4.10 8.78
CA ILE A 163 10.88 3.03 8.82
C ILE A 163 11.64 1.70 8.71
N ASN A 164 11.67 0.91 9.78
CA ASN A 164 12.33 -0.39 9.79
C ASN A 164 11.45 -1.48 9.14
N PHE A 165 11.47 -1.56 7.79
CA PHE A 165 10.86 -2.67 7.03
C PHE A 165 11.54 -4.04 7.30
N THR A 166 12.73 -4.03 7.91
CA THR A 166 13.50 -5.22 8.33
C THR A 166 12.67 -6.17 9.21
N ARG A 167 11.78 -5.62 10.03
CA ARG A 167 10.98 -6.39 11.01
C ARG A 167 10.00 -7.36 10.37
N ILE A 168 9.51 -7.07 9.16
CA ILE A 168 8.63 -7.99 8.41
C ILE A 168 9.44 -9.13 7.78
N ASN A 169 10.65 -8.87 7.30
CA ASN A 169 11.53 -9.94 6.79
C ASN A 169 11.97 -10.90 7.90
N GLU A 170 12.13 -10.40 9.13
CA GLU A 170 12.40 -11.25 10.31
C GLU A 170 11.17 -12.07 10.75
N LEU A 171 9.95 -11.54 10.55
CA LEU A 171 8.69 -12.27 10.76
C LEU A 171 8.51 -13.43 9.75
N LYS A 172 9.01 -13.29 8.51
CA LYS A 172 9.02 -14.34 7.48
C LYS A 172 9.84 -15.58 7.85
N ILE A 173 10.86 -15.41 8.70
CA ILE A 173 11.79 -16.49 9.09
C ILE A 173 11.29 -17.25 10.33
N ARG A 174 10.43 -16.62 11.16
CA ARG A 174 10.06 -17.16 12.49
C ARG A 174 8.77 -17.98 12.53
N GLU A 175 7.78 -17.75 11.67
CA GLU A 175 6.43 -18.34 11.80
C GLU A 175 6.05 -19.35 10.72
N GLY A 176 6.97 -20.23 10.31
CA GLY A 176 6.70 -21.32 9.36
C GLY A 176 5.39 -22.04 9.68
N SER A 177 4.35 -21.74 8.91
CA SER A 177 3.01 -22.33 9.02
C SER A 177 2.50 -22.65 7.61
N SER A 178 2.22 -23.94 7.41
CA SER A 178 2.41 -24.67 6.16
C SER A 178 1.25 -24.61 5.16
N GLU A 179 0.47 -23.52 5.13
CA GLU A 179 -0.59 -23.33 4.13
C GLU A 179 -0.40 -22.06 3.28
N ILE A 180 0.68 -21.32 3.53
CA ILE A 180 1.01 -20.05 2.85
C ILE A 180 2.26 -20.20 1.94
N ILE A 181 2.94 -21.35 1.98
CA ILE A 181 4.31 -21.50 1.47
C ILE A 181 4.38 -21.77 -0.05
N ASP A 182 3.45 -22.53 -0.63
CA ASP A 182 3.57 -22.92 -2.05
C ASP A 182 3.41 -21.75 -3.04
N GLY A 183 2.78 -20.64 -2.63
CA GLY A 183 2.66 -19.43 -3.47
C GLY A 183 3.71 -18.35 -3.18
N LEU A 184 4.45 -18.46 -2.07
CA LEU A 184 5.39 -17.42 -1.62
C LEU A 184 6.84 -17.68 -2.04
N GLU A 185 7.25 -18.94 -2.23
CA GLU A 185 8.55 -19.23 -2.84
C GLU A 185 8.59 -18.71 -4.28
N ASP A 186 7.53 -18.95 -5.07
CA ASP A 186 7.36 -18.39 -6.41
C ASP A 186 7.34 -16.85 -6.42
N PHE A 187 6.75 -16.23 -5.39
CA PHE A 187 6.70 -14.76 -5.27
C PHE A 187 8.06 -14.14 -4.91
N LEU A 188 8.86 -14.81 -4.08
CA LEU A 188 10.20 -14.36 -3.71
C LEU A 188 11.20 -14.61 -4.84
N GLU A 189 11.06 -15.72 -5.57
CA GLU A 189 11.85 -16.01 -6.76
C GLU A 189 11.54 -14.99 -7.88
N ALA A 190 10.27 -14.62 -8.06
CA ALA A 190 9.86 -13.54 -8.96
C ALA A 190 10.36 -12.15 -8.53
N TYR A 191 10.43 -11.87 -7.23
CA TYR A 191 10.91 -10.57 -6.70
C TYR A 191 12.44 -10.43 -6.77
N GLU A 192 13.20 -11.51 -6.60
CA GLU A 192 14.65 -11.55 -6.86
C GLU A 192 14.95 -11.48 -8.37
N TYR A 193 14.16 -12.13 -9.23
CA TYR A 193 14.30 -12.04 -10.69
C TYR A 193 14.07 -10.62 -11.23
N LEU A 194 13.14 -9.86 -10.62
CA LEU A 194 12.84 -8.46 -10.98
C LEU A 194 13.88 -7.45 -10.47
N LYS A 195 14.88 -7.87 -9.68
CA LYS A 195 16.03 -7.03 -9.30
C LYS A 195 17.23 -7.18 -10.24
N ILE A 196 17.21 -8.13 -11.16
CA ILE A 196 18.36 -8.49 -12.04
C ILE A 196 18.08 -8.15 -13.52
N ILE A 197 16.96 -7.49 -13.84
CA ILE A 197 16.65 -6.92 -15.17
C ILE A 197 16.46 -5.41 -15.04
#